data_AF-A0A3D1ICQ9-F1
#
_entry.id   AF-A0A3D1ICQ9-F1
#
_cell.length_a   1.000
_cell.length_b   1.000
_cell.length_c   1.000
_cell.angle_alpha   90.00
_cell.angle_beta   90.00
_cell.angle_gamma   90.00
#
_symmetry.space_group_name_H-M   'P 1'
#
loop_
_entity.id
_entity.type
_entity.pdbx_description
1 polymer ?
#
loop_
_entity_poly.entity_id
_entity_poly.type
_entity_poly.pdbx_seq_one_letter_code
_entity_poly.pdbx_strand_id
1 'polypeptide(L)'
;MDIRKFRYGWGLALAALLAMVPGSAYSQTATNVRELLRLAEQFGKRAKAQKQDAARRAKQIGLPLKSTDPNTGQVSELMRFLGDTPIYYRTLNLDAAKTVSTNRVWPGGDLGLNLSGVGVVLGEWDGGSARLTHQEFGGRAVSPDNSAAVDHSTHVAGTMIAAGVVPQAKGMSFEATLRSYDWNLDTMEMANEAANGLVLSNHSYGSW
;
A
#
# COMPACT_ATOMS: atom_id res chain seq x y z
N MET A 1 -58.38 -32.27 -39.03
CA MET A 1 -57.30 -32.04 -40.02
C MET A 1 -56.62 -30.73 -39.63
N ASP A 2 -55.31 -30.78 -39.36
CA ASP A 2 -54.31 -29.71 -39.15
C ASP A 2 -54.71 -28.27 -39.56
N ILE A 3 -54.25 -27.13 -38.99
CA ILE A 3 -53.43 -26.70 -37.83
C ILE A 3 -52.93 -25.27 -38.18
N ARG A 4 -52.79 -24.38 -37.16
CA ARG A 4 -51.95 -23.14 -37.13
C ARG A 4 -52.41 -21.95 -38.03
N LYS A 5 -52.28 -20.65 -37.70
CA LYS A 5 -51.66 -19.81 -36.64
C LYS A 5 -52.18 -18.36 -36.84
N PHE A 6 -52.66 -17.67 -35.81
CA PHE A 6 -51.99 -16.60 -35.03
C PHE A 6 -51.56 -15.31 -35.79
N ARG A 7 -52.47 -14.32 -35.73
CA ARG A 7 -52.37 -12.87 -35.46
C ARG A 7 -51.05 -12.13 -35.81
N TYR A 8 -51.14 -11.23 -36.78
CA TYR A 8 -50.17 -10.17 -37.08
C TYR A 8 -50.26 -9.01 -36.08
N GLY A 9 -49.09 -8.60 -35.59
CA GLY A 9 -48.89 -7.44 -34.73
C GLY A 9 -48.88 -6.12 -35.51
N TRP A 10 -49.37 -5.08 -34.85
CA TRP A 10 -49.42 -3.71 -35.35
C TRP A 10 -48.13 -2.96 -35.00
N GLY A 11 -47.72 -2.08 -35.91
CA GLY A 11 -46.48 -1.33 -35.89
C GLY A 11 -46.39 -0.21 -34.86
N LEU A 12 -45.15 0.23 -34.72
CA LEU A 12 -44.58 1.27 -33.86
C LEU A 12 -45.26 2.65 -33.97
N ALA A 13 -45.36 3.36 -32.84
CA ALA A 13 -45.03 4.78 -32.75
C ALA A 13 -44.67 5.20 -31.32
N LEU A 14 -43.50 5.81 -31.18
CA LEU A 14 -42.88 6.41 -29.99
C LEU A 14 -43.74 7.51 -29.35
N ALA A 15 -43.79 7.55 -28.02
CA ALA A 15 -43.79 8.80 -27.27
C ALA A 15 -43.16 8.56 -25.89
N ALA A 16 -41.93 9.05 -25.73
CA ALA A 16 -41.24 9.13 -24.46
C ALA A 16 -41.94 10.14 -23.54
N LEU A 17 -42.23 9.75 -22.30
CA LEU A 17 -42.25 10.69 -21.19
C LEU A 17 -41.55 10.05 -19.99
N LEU A 18 -40.29 10.45 -19.86
CA LEU A 18 -39.43 10.21 -18.72
C LEU A 18 -40.05 10.93 -17.51
N ALA A 19 -40.86 10.23 -16.71
CA ALA A 19 -41.21 10.73 -15.39
C ALA A 19 -39.96 10.60 -14.52
N MET A 20 -39.20 11.70 -14.44
CA MET A 20 -38.15 11.91 -13.45
C MET A 20 -38.70 11.51 -12.08
N VAL A 21 -38.18 10.41 -11.54
CA VAL A 21 -38.17 10.19 -10.09
C VAL A 21 -36.95 10.97 -9.61
N PRO A 22 -37.07 12.15 -8.97
CA PRO A 22 -35.97 12.69 -8.19
C PRO A 22 -35.88 11.83 -6.92
N GLY A 23 -35.38 10.61 -7.09
CA GLY A 23 -34.79 9.85 -6.02
C GLY A 23 -33.48 10.54 -5.70
N SER A 24 -33.55 11.61 -4.91
CA SER A 24 -32.40 12.06 -4.14
C SER A 24 -32.10 10.92 -3.16
N ALA A 25 -31.35 9.94 -3.65
CA ALA A 25 -30.62 9.03 -2.81
C ALA A 25 -29.63 9.90 -2.03
N TYR A 26 -30.07 10.39 -0.87
CA TYR A 26 -29.18 10.83 0.21
C TYR A 26 -28.44 9.59 0.71
N SER A 27 -27.53 9.06 -0.11
CA SER A 27 -26.59 8.01 0.28
C SER A 27 -25.25 8.62 0.71
N GLN A 28 -25.33 9.74 1.44
CA GLN A 28 -24.25 10.17 2.32
C GLN A 28 -24.90 10.42 3.67
N THR A 29 -24.77 9.46 4.58
CA THR A 29 -25.01 9.68 6.00
C THR A 29 -24.17 10.88 6.42
N ALA A 30 -24.79 11.94 6.92
CA ALA A 30 -24.04 13.06 7.48
C ALA A 30 -23.10 12.51 8.57
N THR A 31 -21.79 12.75 8.42
CA THR A 31 -20.79 12.27 9.36
C THR A 31 -21.11 12.74 10.77
N ASN A 32 -21.26 11.83 11.72
CA ASN A 32 -21.53 12.17 13.11
C ASN A 32 -20.24 12.61 13.82
N VAL A 33 -19.83 13.86 13.57
CA VAL A 33 -18.57 14.43 14.07
C VAL A 33 -18.47 14.34 15.59
N ARG A 34 -19.57 14.60 16.32
CA ARG A 34 -19.57 14.53 17.79
C ARG A 34 -19.25 13.13 18.30
N GLU A 35 -19.82 12.12 17.67
CA GLU A 35 -19.54 10.72 18.03
C GLU A 35 -18.11 10.31 17.66
N LEU A 36 -17.60 10.74 16.50
CA LEU A 36 -16.21 10.49 16.12
C LEU A 36 -15.21 11.13 17.11
N LEU A 37 -15.49 12.34 17.60
CA LEU A 37 -14.66 12.99 18.61
C LEU A 37 -14.72 12.25 19.96
N ARG A 38 -15.90 11.77 20.36
CA ARG A 38 -16.07 10.93 21.56
C ARG A 38 -15.27 9.63 21.43
N LEU A 39 -15.35 8.96 20.28
CA LEU A 39 -14.58 7.74 19.98
C LEU A 39 -13.08 8.02 19.98
N ALA A 40 -12.64 9.14 19.39
CA ALA A 40 -11.23 9.54 19.37
C ALA A 40 -10.67 9.70 20.80
N GLU A 41 -11.41 10.36 21.70
CA GLU A 41 -11.01 10.51 23.10
C GLU A 41 -10.92 9.15 23.82
N GLN A 42 -11.93 8.28 23.63
CA GLN A 42 -11.95 6.95 24.24
C GLN A 42 -10.81 6.06 23.73
N PHE A 43 -10.59 6.01 22.42
CA PHE A 43 -9.49 5.24 21.83
C PHE A 43 -8.13 5.80 22.23
N GLY A 44 -7.98 7.12 22.31
CA GLY A 44 -6.75 7.77 22.79
C GLY A 44 -6.41 7.38 24.23
N LYS A 45 -7.38 7.46 25.15
CA LYS A 45 -7.20 7.04 26.56
C LYS A 45 -6.82 5.57 26.65
N ARG A 46 -7.54 4.70 25.92
CA ARG A 46 -7.27 3.25 25.90
C ARG A 46 -5.88 2.94 25.35
N ALA A 47 -5.51 3.51 24.21
CA ALA A 47 -4.20 3.28 23.58
C ALA A 47 -3.05 3.72 24.48
N LYS A 48 -3.17 4.89 25.13
CA LYS A 48 -2.17 5.38 26.09
C LYS A 48 -2.01 4.44 27.28
N ALA A 49 -3.12 4.01 27.89
CA ALA A 49 -3.09 3.08 29.01
C ALA A 49 -2.48 1.72 28.62
N GLN A 50 -2.87 1.17 27.46
CA GLN A 50 -2.33 -0.09 26.94
C GLN A 50 -0.83 -0.01 26.65
N LYS A 51 -0.35 1.10 26.08
CA LYS A 51 1.07 1.29 25.78
C LYS A 51 1.91 1.47 27.05
N GLN A 52 1.39 2.17 28.05
CA GLN A 52 2.01 2.26 29.38
C GLN A 52 2.08 0.90 30.08
N ASP A 53 1.01 0.10 30.00
CA ASP A 53 0.99 -1.25 30.54
C ASP A 53 1.99 -2.18 29.85
N ALA A 54 2.02 -2.15 28.51
CA ALA A 54 3.01 -2.87 27.73
C ALA A 54 4.44 -2.50 28.13
N ALA A 55 4.74 -1.21 28.34
CA ALA A 55 6.04 -0.75 28.82
C ALA A 55 6.42 -1.35 30.17
N ARG A 56 5.49 -1.37 31.13
CA ARG A 56 5.72 -1.96 32.45
C ARG A 56 5.97 -3.46 32.37
N ARG A 57 5.11 -4.19 31.67
CA ARG A 57 5.20 -5.64 31.53
C ARG A 57 6.46 -6.06 30.79
N ALA A 58 6.78 -5.40 29.68
CA ALA A 58 7.98 -5.67 28.91
C ALA A 58 9.25 -5.53 29.77
N LYS A 59 9.32 -4.50 30.64
CA LYS A 59 10.42 -4.31 31.58
C LYS A 59 10.55 -5.47 32.58
N GLN A 60 9.43 -6.02 33.06
CA GLN A 60 9.43 -7.13 34.02
C GLN A 60 9.96 -8.43 33.42
N ILE A 61 9.67 -8.68 32.13
CA ILE A 61 10.02 -9.91 31.44
C ILE A 61 11.23 -9.77 30.50
N GLY A 62 11.92 -8.62 30.52
CA GLY A 62 13.11 -8.37 29.70
C GLY A 62 12.85 -8.25 28.19
N LEU A 63 11.64 -7.87 27.79
CA LEU A 63 11.24 -7.74 26.38
C LEU A 63 11.54 -6.33 25.86
N PRO A 64 12.16 -6.17 24.67
CA PRO A 64 12.39 -4.85 24.09
C PRO A 64 11.08 -4.21 23.62
N LEU A 65 10.93 -2.91 23.86
CA LEU A 65 9.75 -2.15 23.39
C LEU A 65 9.80 -1.84 21.90
N LYS A 66 11.00 -1.66 21.38
CA LYS A 66 11.26 -1.43 19.96
C LYS A 66 12.46 -2.29 19.58
N SER A 67 12.34 -2.98 18.45
CA SER A 67 13.42 -3.81 17.90
C SER A 67 13.56 -3.50 16.42
N THR A 68 14.80 -3.43 15.96
CA THR A 68 15.15 -3.36 14.54
C THR A 68 15.79 -4.69 14.15
N ASP A 69 15.25 -5.35 13.14
CA ASP A 69 15.87 -6.53 12.56
C ASP A 69 17.15 -6.10 11.82
N PRO A 70 18.33 -6.64 12.16
CA PRO A 70 19.61 -6.17 11.61
C PRO A 70 19.83 -6.56 10.14
N ASN A 71 19.10 -7.55 9.63
CA ASN A 71 19.22 -8.01 8.25
C ASN A 71 18.29 -7.22 7.32
N THR A 72 17.12 -6.83 7.83
CA THR A 72 16.07 -6.21 7.04
C THR A 72 15.83 -4.73 7.34
N GLY A 73 16.34 -4.22 8.46
CA GLY A 73 16.00 -2.89 8.96
C GLY A 73 14.55 -2.78 9.46
N GLN A 74 13.77 -3.88 9.47
CA GLN A 74 12.36 -3.86 9.88
C GLN A 74 12.25 -3.46 11.35
N VAL A 75 11.53 -2.37 11.59
CA VAL A 75 11.21 -1.89 12.93
C VAL A 75 9.90 -2.51 13.40
N SER A 76 9.94 -3.12 14.58
CA SER A 76 8.75 -3.57 15.31
C SER A 76 8.65 -2.85 16.65
N GLU A 77 7.45 -2.41 17.02
CA GLU A 77 7.19 -1.74 18.31
C GLU A 77 6.06 -2.44 19.06
N LEU A 78 6.29 -2.74 20.34
CA LEU A 78 5.29 -3.30 21.23
C LEU A 78 4.24 -2.24 21.58
N MET A 79 2.99 -2.51 21.23
CA MET A 79 1.90 -1.54 21.41
C MET A 79 1.03 -1.85 22.62
N ARG A 80 0.75 -3.14 22.84
CA ARG A 80 -0.13 -3.62 23.90
C ARG A 80 0.09 -5.10 24.16
N PHE A 81 -0.52 -5.61 25.23
CA PHE A 81 -0.78 -7.03 25.41
C PHE A 81 -2.27 -7.33 25.22
N LEU A 82 -2.57 -8.49 24.67
CA LEU A 82 -3.90 -9.10 24.69
C LEU A 82 -3.81 -10.36 25.56
N GLY A 83 -4.30 -10.30 26.80
CA GLY A 83 -3.94 -11.31 27.80
C GLY A 83 -2.43 -11.30 28.01
N ASP A 84 -1.77 -12.43 27.81
CA ASP A 84 -0.30 -12.55 27.87
C ASP A 84 0.40 -12.45 26.51
N THR A 85 -0.36 -12.29 25.43
CA THR A 85 0.20 -12.18 24.09
C THR A 85 0.63 -10.75 23.77
N PRO A 86 1.91 -10.49 23.49
CA PRO A 86 2.37 -9.17 23.05
C PRO A 86 1.90 -8.87 21.62
N ILE A 87 1.39 -7.66 21.40
CA ILE A 87 0.93 -7.18 20.10
C ILE A 87 1.91 -6.10 19.60
N TYR A 88 2.59 -6.43 18.50
CA TYR A 88 3.55 -5.54 17.85
C TYR A 88 2.95 -4.89 16.61
N TYR A 89 3.28 -3.62 16.41
CA TYR A 89 3.10 -2.97 15.11
C TYR A 89 4.42 -2.97 14.36
N ARG A 90 4.31 -3.19 13.06
CA ARG A 90 5.39 -3.15 12.07
C ARG A 90 4.77 -2.75 10.74
N THR A 91 5.56 -2.27 9.80
CA THR A 91 5.03 -1.92 8.48
C THR A 91 4.83 -3.19 7.63
N LEU A 92 3.65 -3.32 7.01
CA LEU A 92 3.24 -4.49 6.21
C LEU A 92 2.72 -4.02 4.86
N ASN A 93 3.34 -4.47 3.77
CA ASN A 93 2.95 -4.06 2.42
C ASN A 93 1.75 -4.84 1.90
N LEU A 94 1.58 -6.10 2.31
CA LEU A 94 0.45 -6.92 1.87
C LEU A 94 -0.91 -6.33 2.31
N ASP A 95 -0.99 -5.75 3.52
CA ASP A 95 -2.22 -5.12 3.99
C ASP A 95 -2.47 -3.76 3.31
N ALA A 96 -1.41 -3.01 2.99
CA ALA A 96 -1.52 -1.82 2.14
C ALA A 96 -2.04 -2.21 0.75
N ALA A 97 -1.50 -3.27 0.13
CA ALA A 97 -1.93 -3.77 -1.18
C ALA A 97 -3.42 -4.14 -1.21
N LYS A 98 -3.94 -4.74 -0.13
CA LYS A 98 -5.39 -5.00 0.01
C LYS A 98 -6.20 -3.71 0.12
N THR A 99 -5.71 -2.75 0.90
CA THR A 99 -6.40 -1.48 1.15
C THR A 99 -6.58 -0.67 -0.12
N VAL A 100 -5.55 -0.64 -0.99
CA VAL A 100 -5.62 0.04 -2.30
C VAL A 100 -5.96 -0.90 -3.45
N SER A 101 -6.38 -2.13 -3.17
CA SER A 101 -6.79 -3.16 -4.14
C SER A 101 -5.73 -3.60 -5.16
N THR A 102 -4.43 -3.30 -4.96
CA THR A 102 -3.34 -3.84 -5.80
C THR A 102 -3.35 -5.37 -5.83
N ASN A 103 -3.71 -6.01 -4.72
CA ASN A 103 -3.80 -7.47 -4.65
C ASN A 103 -4.81 -8.08 -5.64
N ARG A 104 -5.81 -7.31 -6.09
CA ARG A 104 -6.85 -7.75 -7.03
C ARG A 104 -6.34 -7.83 -8.47
N VAL A 105 -5.33 -7.03 -8.82
CA VAL A 105 -4.74 -7.00 -10.17
C VAL A 105 -3.54 -7.93 -10.31
N TRP A 106 -2.98 -8.43 -9.21
CA TRP A 106 -1.90 -9.42 -9.21
C TRP A 106 -2.27 -10.73 -9.90
N PRO A 107 -1.27 -11.56 -10.28
CA PRO A 107 -1.51 -12.93 -10.69
C PRO A 107 -2.34 -13.70 -9.65
N GLY A 108 -3.43 -14.32 -10.10
CA GLY A 108 -4.39 -15.02 -9.23
C GLY A 108 -5.37 -14.09 -8.48
N GLY A 109 -5.29 -12.77 -8.70
CA GLY A 109 -6.30 -11.81 -8.25
C GLY A 109 -7.61 -11.94 -9.04
N ASP A 110 -8.69 -11.43 -8.46
CA ASP A 110 -10.04 -11.60 -8.98
C ASP A 110 -10.39 -10.71 -10.19
N LEU A 111 -9.50 -9.76 -10.54
CA LEU A 111 -9.61 -9.00 -11.79
C LEU A 111 -8.91 -9.70 -12.97
N GLY A 112 -8.14 -10.77 -12.72
CA GLY A 112 -7.52 -11.59 -13.77
C GLY A 112 -6.48 -10.87 -14.64
N LEU A 113 -6.03 -9.68 -14.24
CA LEU A 113 -5.09 -8.86 -15.02
C LEU A 113 -3.65 -9.39 -14.98
N ASN A 114 -3.32 -10.19 -13.97
CA ASN A 114 -2.01 -10.81 -13.79
C ASN A 114 -0.83 -9.82 -13.82
N LEU A 115 -1.01 -8.63 -13.24
CA LEU A 115 0.01 -7.58 -13.19
C LEU A 115 0.98 -7.82 -12.04
N SER A 116 2.26 -8.05 -12.33
CA SER A 116 3.32 -8.24 -11.32
C SER A 116 4.39 -7.14 -11.33
N GLY A 117 4.41 -6.32 -12.38
CA GLY A 117 5.48 -5.36 -12.65
C GLY A 117 6.67 -5.96 -13.41
N VAL A 118 6.59 -7.23 -13.85
CA VAL A 118 7.65 -7.83 -14.67
C VAL A 118 7.97 -6.97 -15.89
N GLY A 119 9.26 -6.74 -16.14
CA GLY A 119 9.76 -5.90 -17.23
C GLY A 119 9.60 -4.39 -17.01
N VAL A 120 9.03 -3.94 -15.89
CA VAL A 120 8.94 -2.53 -15.52
C VAL A 120 10.15 -2.14 -14.68
N VAL A 121 10.74 -0.99 -15.00
CA VAL A 121 11.77 -0.33 -14.20
C VAL A 121 11.10 0.82 -13.43
N LEU A 122 11.31 0.87 -12.12
CA LEU A 122 10.85 1.95 -11.26
C LEU A 122 12.04 2.79 -10.77
N GLY A 123 11.81 4.09 -10.58
CA GLY A 123 12.78 4.98 -9.95
C GLY A 123 12.39 5.34 -8.51
N GLU A 124 13.38 5.55 -7.67
CA GLU A 124 13.22 6.06 -6.31
C GLU A 124 14.30 7.11 -6.05
N TRP A 125 13.88 8.28 -5.56
CA TRP A 125 14.78 9.30 -5.00
C TRP A 125 14.41 9.53 -3.55
N ASP A 126 15.42 9.53 -2.68
CA ASP A 126 15.24 9.62 -1.23
C ASP A 126 16.51 10.16 -0.55
N GLY A 127 16.66 10.08 0.77
CA GLY A 127 17.84 10.54 1.50
C GLY A 127 19.10 9.68 1.30
N GLY A 128 19.04 8.65 0.46
CA GLY A 128 20.09 7.68 0.16
C GLY A 128 19.52 6.53 -0.68
N SER A 129 20.32 5.49 -0.94
CA SER A 129 19.85 4.32 -1.70
C SER A 129 19.12 3.29 -0.83
N ALA A 130 18.35 2.41 -1.46
CA ALA A 130 17.88 1.17 -0.85
C ALA A 130 19.06 0.21 -0.57
N ARG A 131 18.96 -0.59 0.48
CA ARG A 131 19.93 -1.66 0.76
C ARG A 131 19.87 -2.74 -0.32
N LEU A 132 20.69 -2.62 -1.35
CA LEU A 132 20.66 -3.48 -2.56
C LEU A 132 20.80 -4.98 -2.25
N THR A 133 21.47 -5.33 -1.15
CA THR A 133 21.66 -6.71 -0.67
C THR A 133 20.47 -7.29 0.09
N HIS A 134 19.39 -6.53 0.27
CA HIS A 134 18.21 -6.99 1.00
C HIS A 134 17.56 -8.18 0.30
N GLN A 135 17.19 -9.21 1.07
CA GLN A 135 16.64 -10.48 0.57
C GLN A 135 15.41 -10.32 -0.34
N GLU A 136 14.62 -9.26 -0.12
CA GLU A 136 13.41 -8.97 -0.89
C GLU A 136 13.69 -8.47 -2.31
N PHE A 137 14.89 -7.94 -2.58
CA PHE A 137 15.23 -7.39 -3.90
C PHE A 137 15.89 -8.44 -4.79
N GLY A 138 16.70 -9.34 -4.24
CA GLY A 138 17.30 -10.45 -4.99
C GLY A 138 18.09 -9.98 -6.23
N GLY A 139 18.74 -8.82 -6.15
CA GLY A 139 19.48 -8.22 -7.27
C GLY A 139 18.66 -7.35 -8.22
N ARG A 140 17.36 -7.14 -7.98
CA ARG A 140 16.48 -6.29 -8.82
C ARG A 140 16.58 -4.80 -8.50
N ALA A 141 17.27 -4.43 -7.43
CA ALA A 141 17.54 -3.04 -7.08
C ALA A 141 19.01 -2.68 -7.38
N VAL A 142 19.23 -1.51 -7.96
CA VAL A 142 20.56 -0.92 -8.19
C VAL A 142 20.58 0.54 -7.73
N SER A 143 21.77 1.06 -7.39
CA SER A 143 22.00 2.48 -7.09
C SER A 143 22.96 3.07 -8.12
N PRO A 144 22.46 3.75 -9.16
CA PRO A 144 23.30 4.27 -10.24
C PRO A 144 24.26 5.38 -9.81
N ASP A 145 23.89 6.14 -8.79
CA ASP A 145 24.69 7.20 -8.16
C ASP A 145 25.65 6.69 -7.07
N ASN A 146 25.55 5.41 -6.70
CA ASN A 146 26.30 4.76 -5.62
C ASN A 146 26.14 5.45 -4.26
N SER A 147 24.97 6.03 -3.99
CA SER A 147 24.66 6.65 -2.71
C SER A 147 24.60 5.62 -1.57
N ALA A 148 24.88 6.07 -0.34
CA ALA A 148 24.88 5.20 0.83
C ALA A 148 23.46 4.70 1.13
N ALA A 149 23.36 3.43 1.53
CA ALA A 149 22.07 2.83 1.85
C ALA A 149 21.50 3.41 3.14
N VAL A 150 20.20 3.73 3.13
CA VAL A 150 19.46 4.19 4.32
C VAL A 150 18.18 3.39 4.52
N ASP A 151 17.75 3.30 5.79
CA ASP A 151 16.58 2.49 6.17
C ASP A 151 15.29 3.01 5.55
N HIS A 152 15.16 4.33 5.38
CA HIS A 152 13.98 4.96 4.79
C HIS A 152 13.79 4.55 3.32
N SER A 153 14.79 4.71 2.47
CA SER A 153 14.76 4.24 1.07
C SER A 153 14.57 2.74 0.98
N THR A 154 15.20 1.95 1.85
CA THR A 154 14.98 0.49 1.87
C THR A 154 13.51 0.13 2.13
N HIS A 155 12.84 0.88 3.01
CA HIS A 155 11.43 0.70 3.31
C HIS A 155 10.51 1.11 2.14
N VAL A 156 10.81 2.25 1.51
CA VAL A 156 10.09 2.76 0.34
C VAL A 156 10.25 1.79 -0.85
N ALA A 157 11.48 1.42 -1.20
CA ALA A 157 11.79 0.37 -2.18
C ALA A 157 11.05 -0.95 -1.90
N GLY A 158 10.97 -1.35 -0.62
CA GLY A 158 10.21 -2.54 -0.20
C GLY A 158 8.73 -2.44 -0.55
N THR A 159 8.12 -1.28 -0.34
CA THR A 159 6.72 -1.01 -0.71
C THR A 159 6.50 -1.16 -2.21
N MET A 160 7.49 -0.74 -3.02
CA MET A 160 7.43 -0.79 -4.47
C MET A 160 7.65 -2.21 -5.02
N ILE A 161 8.78 -2.85 -4.71
CA ILE A 161 9.29 -4.01 -5.46
C ILE A 161 9.64 -5.26 -4.64
N ALA A 162 9.37 -5.30 -3.32
CA ALA A 162 9.70 -6.49 -2.52
C ALA A 162 9.06 -7.77 -3.10
N ALA A 163 9.86 -8.83 -3.27
CA ALA A 163 9.40 -10.09 -3.87
C ALA A 163 8.28 -10.76 -3.04
N GLY A 164 8.26 -10.51 -1.73
CA GLY A 164 7.42 -11.23 -0.79
C GLY A 164 8.08 -12.51 -0.29
N VAL A 165 9.41 -12.53 -0.15
CA VAL A 165 10.13 -13.62 0.55
C VAL A 165 9.54 -13.79 1.95
N VAL A 166 9.31 -12.66 2.62
CA VAL A 166 8.34 -12.55 3.72
C VAL A 166 6.98 -12.20 3.10
N PRO A 167 5.95 -13.07 3.17
CA PRO A 167 4.68 -12.84 2.47
C PRO A 167 4.00 -11.50 2.80
N GLN A 168 4.17 -11.00 4.02
CA GLN A 168 3.60 -9.72 4.45
C GLN A 168 4.35 -8.49 3.92
N ALA A 169 5.58 -8.66 3.43
CA ALA A 169 6.41 -7.59 2.88
C ALA A 169 6.23 -7.39 1.37
N LYS A 170 5.50 -8.27 0.68
CA LYS A 170 5.32 -8.25 -0.78
C LYS A 170 4.92 -6.86 -1.28
N GLY A 171 5.74 -6.31 -2.17
CA GLY A 171 5.57 -4.99 -2.76
C GLY A 171 4.50 -4.98 -3.86
N MET A 172 4.09 -3.78 -4.26
CA MET A 172 2.99 -3.61 -5.23
C MET A 172 3.34 -4.15 -6.62
N SER A 173 4.59 -3.95 -7.04
CA SER A 173 5.17 -4.43 -8.30
C SER A 173 6.30 -5.42 -8.00
N PHE A 174 5.95 -6.55 -7.39
CA PHE A 174 6.89 -7.52 -6.80
C PHE A 174 7.87 -8.18 -7.78
N GLU A 175 7.67 -8.07 -9.10
CA GLU A 175 8.60 -8.53 -10.14
C GLU A 175 9.30 -7.39 -10.91
N ALA A 176 9.07 -6.12 -10.54
CA ALA A 176 9.74 -4.98 -11.15
C ALA A 176 11.22 -4.87 -10.71
N THR A 177 11.99 -4.07 -11.44
CA THR A 177 13.33 -3.64 -11.05
C THR A 177 13.31 -2.19 -10.54
N LEU A 178 14.33 -1.80 -9.78
CA LEU A 178 14.43 -0.49 -9.14
C LEU A 178 15.78 0.17 -9.39
N ARG A 179 15.76 1.45 -9.75
CA ARG A 179 16.90 2.38 -9.67
C ARG A 179 16.68 3.30 -8.49
N SER A 180 17.55 3.22 -7.48
CA SER A 180 17.41 3.92 -6.20
C SER A 180 18.55 4.95 -6.06
N TYR A 181 18.18 6.22 -5.92
CA TYR A 181 19.07 7.38 -5.90
C TYR A 181 18.94 8.14 -4.57
N ASP A 182 19.97 8.89 -4.21
CA ASP A 182 19.82 10.00 -3.27
C ASP A 182 19.22 11.23 -3.95
N TRP A 183 18.78 12.21 -3.16
CA TRP A 183 18.10 13.40 -3.66
C TRP A 183 19.04 14.52 -4.16
N ASN A 184 20.37 14.34 -4.11
CA ASN A 184 21.29 15.48 -4.23
C ASN A 184 21.29 16.09 -5.64
N LEU A 185 21.00 15.27 -6.65
CA LEU A 185 20.96 15.65 -8.06
C LEU A 185 19.62 15.27 -8.71
N ASP A 186 18.56 15.18 -7.90
CA ASP A 186 17.27 14.58 -8.25
C ASP A 186 16.71 15.07 -9.60
N THR A 187 16.73 16.38 -9.85
CA THR A 187 16.15 17.01 -11.04
C THR A 187 16.91 16.62 -12.31
N MET A 188 18.25 16.55 -12.21
CA MET A 188 19.10 16.15 -13.34
C MET A 188 18.97 14.65 -13.62
N GLU A 189 18.99 13.83 -12.57
CA GLU A 189 18.86 12.38 -12.67
C GLU A 189 17.47 11.96 -13.16
N MET A 190 16.40 12.56 -12.65
CA MET A 190 15.03 12.33 -13.12
C MET A 190 14.89 12.68 -14.60
N ALA A 191 15.44 13.82 -15.03
CA ALA A 191 15.39 14.23 -16.44
C ALA A 191 16.12 13.22 -17.34
N ASN A 192 17.29 12.74 -16.90
CA ASN A 192 18.05 11.72 -17.60
C ASN A 192 17.30 10.37 -17.64
N GLU A 193 16.73 9.93 -16.53
CA GLU A 193 15.97 8.69 -16.43
C GLU A 193 14.71 8.72 -17.31
N ALA A 194 13.96 9.83 -17.28
CA ALA A 194 12.80 10.04 -18.14
C ALA A 194 13.18 10.03 -19.64
N ALA A 195 14.30 10.67 -20.01
CA ALA A 195 14.82 10.63 -21.38
C ALA A 195 15.21 9.20 -21.81
N ASN A 196 15.59 8.34 -20.87
CA ASN A 196 15.88 6.92 -21.08
C ASN A 196 14.66 5.99 -20.90
N GLY A 197 13.45 6.55 -20.79
CA GLY A 197 12.20 5.80 -20.80
C GLY A 197 11.70 5.35 -19.42
N LEU A 198 12.22 5.90 -18.32
CA LEU A 198 11.60 5.71 -17.01
C LEU A 198 10.21 6.39 -16.99
N VAL A 199 9.16 5.61 -16.70
CA VAL A 199 7.77 6.09 -16.75
C VAL A 199 7.14 6.31 -15.38
N LEU A 200 7.76 5.80 -14.31
CA LEU A 200 7.23 5.90 -12.96
C LEU A 200 8.36 5.97 -11.93
N SER A 201 8.22 6.92 -11.01
CA SER A 201 9.15 7.13 -9.90
C SER A 201 8.44 7.54 -8.62
N ASN A 202 9.12 7.35 -7.48
CA ASN A 202 8.68 7.79 -6.15
C ASN A 202 9.70 8.77 -5.54
N HIS A 203 9.22 9.80 -4.84
CA HIS A 203 10.01 10.88 -4.25
C HIS A 203 9.53 11.18 -2.82
N SER A 204 10.05 10.46 -1.82
CA SER A 204 9.55 10.55 -0.43
C SER A 204 10.20 11.69 0.37
N TYR A 205 10.29 12.88 -0.21
CA TYR A 205 10.90 14.08 0.38
C TYR A 205 10.17 15.37 -0.04
N GLY A 206 10.55 16.52 0.54
CA GLY A 206 9.98 17.82 0.19
C GLY A 206 10.70 18.98 0.87
N SER A 207 10.34 20.22 0.49
CA SER A 207 10.81 21.46 1.10
C SER A 207 9.69 22.15 1.89
N TRP A 208 10.06 22.88 2.94
CA TRP A 208 9.18 23.75 3.73
C TRP A 208 9.17 25.18 3.24
#